data_AF-A0A7L3Z0U8-F1
#
_entry.id   AF-A0A7L3Z0U8-F1
#
_cell.length_a   1.000
_cell.length_b   1.000
_cell.length_c   1.000
_cell.angle_alpha   90.00
_cell.angle_beta   90.00
_cell.angle_gamma   90.00
#
_symmetry.space_group_name_H-M   'P 1'
#
loop_
_entity.id
_entity.type
_entity.pdbx_description
1 polymer ?
#
loop_
_entity_poly.entity_id
_entity_poly.type
_entity_poly.pdbx_seq_one_letter_code
_entity_poly.pdbx_strand_id
1 'polypeptide(L)'
;DDLVCFRDIRPDAPHHYLVVPVEHMQNCKTLKREHIPMVKRMMEVGKAVLQRNNFSDWNDVRMGFHWPPFCSISHLHLHVLAPASQLGFLSRLLYRMNSYWFIT
;
A
#
# COMPACT_ATOMS: atom_id res chain seq x y z
N ASP A 1 19.19 4.17 3.27
CA ASP A 1 17.74 4.35 3.33
C ASP A 1 17.17 4.21 1.95
N ASP A 2 16.44 3.11 1.71
CA ASP A 2 16.10 2.65 0.35
C ASP A 2 14.59 2.73 0.09
N LEU A 3 13.82 3.06 1.14
CA LEU A 3 12.36 3.19 1.12
C LEU A 3 11.96 4.52 1.76
N VAL A 4 10.92 5.14 1.23
CA VAL A 4 10.29 6.34 1.79
C VAL A 4 8.84 6.00 2.14
N CYS A 5 8.39 6.45 3.31
CA CYS A 5 7.00 6.32 3.74
C CYS A 5 6.42 7.69 4.04
N PHE A 6 5.28 8.00 3.45
CA PHE A 6 4.62 9.29 3.62
C PHE A 6 3.09 9.12 3.56
N ARG A 7 2.37 10.12 4.08
CA ARG A 7 0.90 10.14 4.06
C ARG A 7 0.41 10.43 2.65
N ASP A 8 -0.61 9.70 2.20
CA ASP A 8 -1.27 10.00 0.93
C ASP A 8 -1.89 11.42 0.98
N ILE A 9 -1.73 12.18 -0.10
CA ILE A 9 -2.27 13.54 -0.24
C ILE A 9 -3.81 13.56 -0.25
N ARG A 10 -4.44 12.47 -0.69
CA ARG A 10 -5.90 12.26 -0.67
C ARG A 10 -6.20 10.96 0.06
N PRO A 11 -6.20 10.97 1.41
CA PRO A 11 -6.41 9.76 2.19
C PRO A 11 -7.82 9.19 2.00
N ASP A 12 -7.90 7.90 1.67
CA ASP A 12 -9.17 7.14 1.57
C ASP A 12 -9.60 6.51 2.90
N ALA A 13 -8.69 6.47 3.88
CA ALA A 13 -8.88 6.00 5.23
C ALA A 13 -8.15 6.93 6.23
N PRO A 14 -8.49 6.93 7.53
CA PRO A 14 -7.82 7.77 8.54
C PRO A 14 -6.29 7.65 8.52
N HIS A 15 -5.80 6.42 8.39
CA HIS A 15 -4.42 6.09 8.09
C HIS A 15 -4.34 5.64 6.63
N HIS A 16 -3.89 6.53 5.75
CA HIS A 16 -3.53 6.18 4.37
C HIS A 16 -2.08 6.62 4.13
N TYR A 17 -1.17 5.66 4.04
CA TYR A 17 0.24 5.90 3.77
C TYR A 17 0.67 5.18 2.49
N LEU A 18 1.70 5.72 1.85
CA LEU A 18 2.37 5.12 0.70
C LEU A 18 3.80 4.80 1.11
N VAL A 19 4.20 3.54 0.90
CA VAL A 19 5.60 3.11 1.02
C VAL A 19 6.15 2.91 -0.38
N VAL A 20 7.25 3.60 -0.71
CA VAL A 20 7.85 3.61 -2.05
C VAL A 20 9.34 3.32 -1.99
N PRO A 21 9.94 2.64 -2.98
CA PRO A 21 11.39 2.57 -3.12
C PRO A 21 11.96 3.91 -3.59
N VAL A 22 13.17 4.25 -3.13
CA VAL A 22 13.91 5.41 -3.65
C VAL A 22 14.31 5.18 -5.12
N GLU A 23 14.69 3.94 -5.44
CA GLU A 23 14.93 3.53 -6.83
C GLU A 23 13.60 3.50 -7.61
N HIS A 24 13.59 4.13 -8.78
CA HIS A 24 12.39 4.15 -9.60
C HIS A 24 12.06 2.77 -10.15
N MET A 25 10.95 2.20 -9.69
CA MET A 25 10.32 1.03 -10.26
C MET A 25 8.93 1.39 -10.77
N GLN A 26 8.53 0.91 -11.95
CA GLN A 26 7.34 1.43 -12.61
C GLN A 26 6.04 1.09 -11.85
N ASN A 27 5.79 -0.19 -11.57
CA ASN A 27 4.60 -0.66 -10.85
C ASN A 27 4.78 -2.13 -10.45
N CYS A 28 3.77 -2.75 -9.86
CA CYS A 28 3.87 -4.13 -9.40
C CYS A 28 4.09 -5.17 -10.51
N LYS A 29 3.83 -4.86 -11.80
CA LYS A 29 4.13 -5.79 -12.91
C LYS A 29 5.63 -5.94 -13.17
N THR A 30 6.45 -4.97 -12.74
CA THR A 30 7.91 -5.05 -12.89
C THR A 30 8.57 -5.83 -11.75
N LEU A 31 7.80 -6.24 -10.74
CA LEU A 31 8.31 -7.06 -9.63
C LEU A 31 8.70 -8.44 -10.14
N LYS A 32 9.80 -8.94 -9.58
CA LYS A 32 10.42 -10.24 -9.88
C LYS A 32 10.76 -10.92 -8.56
N ARG A 33 11.14 -12.20 -8.61
CA ARG A 33 11.52 -12.97 -7.42
C ARG A 33 12.67 -12.33 -6.63
N GLU A 34 13.62 -11.68 -7.31
CA GLU A 34 14.72 -10.93 -6.67
C GLU A 34 14.25 -9.76 -5.80
N HIS A 35 13.05 -9.22 -6.07
CA HIS A 35 12.47 -8.08 -5.34
C HIS A 35 11.70 -8.49 -4.08
N ILE A 36 11.53 -9.79 -3.80
CA ILE A 36 10.81 -10.28 -2.61
C ILE A 36 11.33 -9.65 -1.30
N PRO A 37 12.65 -9.54 -1.06
CA PRO A 37 13.17 -8.91 0.16
C PRO A 37 12.75 -7.43 0.28
N MET A 38 12.75 -6.68 -0.82
CA MET A 38 12.31 -5.28 -0.83
C MET A 38 10.83 -5.17 -0.49
N VAL A 39 9.96 -5.98 -1.13
CA VAL A 39 8.51 -5.96 -0.87
C VAL A 39 8.20 -6.31 0.59
N LYS A 40 8.90 -7.29 1.18
CA LYS A 40 8.77 -7.61 2.61
C LYS A 40 9.12 -6.42 3.50
N ARG A 41 10.23 -5.73 3.22
CA ARG A 41 10.60 -4.51 3.93
C ARG A 41 9.56 -3.40 3.78
N MET A 42 8.96 -3.24 2.60
CA MET A 42 7.87 -2.27 2.41
C MET A 42 6.68 -2.57 3.33
N MET A 43 6.30 -3.84 3.46
CA MET A 43 5.24 -4.26 4.38
C MET A 43 5.62 -4.02 5.84
N GLU A 44 6.88 -4.28 6.23
CA GLU A 44 7.38 -4.02 7.59
C GLU A 44 7.32 -2.52 7.93
N VAL A 45 7.75 -1.66 7.01
CA VAL A 45 7.64 -0.19 7.15
C VAL A 45 6.16 0.23 7.26
N GLY A 46 5.29 -0.36 6.46
CA GLY A 46 3.84 -0.13 6.53
C GLY A 46 3.24 -0.51 7.88
N LYS A 47 3.64 -1.65 8.45
CA LYS A 47 3.20 -2.07 9.79
C LYS A 47 3.77 -1.15 10.87
N ALA A 48 5.04 -0.78 10.77
CA ALA A 48 5.70 0.10 11.73
C ALA A 48 5.04 1.49 11.77
N VAL A 49 4.64 2.06 10.62
CA VAL A 49 3.94 3.35 10.62
C VAL A 49 2.56 3.26 11.28
N LEU A 50 1.81 2.17 11.08
CA LEU A 50 0.53 1.97 11.76
C LEU A 50 0.71 1.84 13.28
N GLN A 51 1.68 1.05 13.72
CA GLN A 51 2.01 0.89 15.15
C GLN A 51 2.42 2.22 15.79
N ARG A 52 3.27 3.02 15.13
CA ARG A 52 3.68 4.35 15.59
C ARG A 52 2.50 5.33 15.71
N ASN A 53 1.44 5.11 14.93
CA ASN A 53 0.21 5.89 14.98
C ASN A 53 -0.88 5.22 15.86
N ASN A 54 -0.49 4.31 16.75
CA ASN A 54 -1.36 3.62 17.72
C ASN A 54 -2.49 2.79 17.09
N PHE A 55 -2.29 2.30 15.85
CA PHE A 55 -3.23 1.39 15.22
C PHE A 55 -2.77 -0.07 15.40
N SER A 56 -3.64 -0.91 15.96
CA SER A 56 -3.31 -2.30 16.35
C SER A 56 -4.28 -3.37 15.86
N ASP A 57 -5.40 -3.00 15.23
CA ASP A 57 -6.37 -3.99 14.70
C ASP A 57 -5.98 -4.46 13.30
N TRP A 58 -5.12 -5.48 13.23
CA TRP A 58 -4.61 -6.01 11.98
C TRP A 58 -5.67 -6.63 11.04
N ASN A 59 -6.86 -6.98 11.55
CA ASN A 59 -7.95 -7.48 10.70
C ASN A 59 -8.57 -6.35 9.87
N ASP A 60 -8.44 -5.11 10.36
CA ASP A 60 -8.97 -3.91 9.75
C ASP A 60 -7.89 -3.10 9.00
N VAL A 61 -6.85 -3.78 8.53
CA VAL A 61 -5.79 -3.21 7.68
C VAL A 61 -5.93 -3.72 6.24
N ARG A 62 -5.67 -2.86 5.26
CA ARG A 62 -5.41 -3.26 3.87
C ARG A 62 -4.03 -2.78 3.47
N MET A 63 -3.21 -3.71 3.02
CA MET A 63 -1.92 -3.40 2.39
C MET A 63 -1.88 -4.06 1.02
N GLY A 64 -1.48 -3.31 -0.01
CA GLY A 64 -1.42 -3.86 -1.36
C GLY A 64 -1.02 -2.84 -2.42
N PHE A 65 -0.98 -3.32 -3.66
CA PHE A 65 -0.60 -2.54 -4.84
C PHE A 65 -1.76 -2.51 -5.84
N HIS A 66 -1.93 -1.39 -6.53
CA HIS A 66 -2.81 -1.33 -7.69
C HIS A 66 -2.18 -2.00 -8.92
N TRP A 67 -2.96 -2.80 -9.64
CA TRP A 67 -2.52 -3.50 -10.85
C TRP A 67 -2.84 -2.68 -12.13
N PRO A 68 -1.86 -2.50 -13.04
CA PRO A 68 -2.09 -1.76 -14.29
C PRO A 68 -3.14 -2.42 -15.20
N PRO A 69 -3.99 -1.64 -15.91
CA PRO A 69 -3.86 -0.20 -16.17
C PRO A 69 -4.43 0.72 -15.09
N PHE A 70 -4.99 0.17 -14.00
CA PHE A 70 -5.66 0.95 -12.95
C PHE A 70 -4.67 1.53 -11.91
N CYS A 71 -3.53 2.05 -12.39
CA CYS A 71 -2.55 2.74 -11.56
C CYS A 71 -2.63 4.24 -11.82
N SER A 72 -2.83 5.04 -10.77
CA SER A 72 -2.86 6.50 -10.90
C SER A 72 -1.47 7.09 -11.16
N ILE A 73 -0.40 6.40 -10.75
CA ILE A 73 0.99 6.86 -10.83
C ILE A 73 1.89 5.71 -11.30
N SER A 74 2.82 6.01 -12.20
CA SER A 74 3.80 5.07 -12.73
C SER A 74 5.06 4.97 -11.85
N HIS A 75 4.88 4.76 -10.55
CA HIS A 75 5.95 4.43 -9.61
C HIS A 75 5.43 3.41 -8.61
N LEU A 76 6.23 2.43 -8.20
CA LEU A 76 5.82 1.39 -7.26
C LEU A 76 5.49 2.02 -5.89
N HIS A 77 4.26 1.85 -5.44
CA HIS A 77 3.84 2.30 -4.11
C HIS A 77 2.95 1.24 -3.46
N LEU A 78 3.30 0.83 -2.25
CA LEU A 78 2.46 0.02 -1.39
C LEU A 78 1.48 0.94 -0.67
N HIS A 79 0.20 0.71 -0.88
CA HIS A 79 -0.84 1.34 -0.07
C HIS A 79 -0.89 0.68 1.29
N VAL A 80 -0.99 1.50 2.34
CA VAL A 80 -1.20 1.08 3.71
C VAL A 80 -2.43 1.83 4.23
N LEU A 81 -3.55 1.12 4.32
CA LEU A 81 -4.86 1.68 4.68
C LEU A 81 -5.35 1.06 6.00
N ALA A 82 -5.78 1.91 6.92
CA ALA A 82 -6.45 1.52 8.15
C ALA A 82 -7.28 2.69 8.72
N PRO A 83 -8.35 2.41 9.48
CA PRO A 83 -9.17 1.21 9.44
C PRO A 83 -9.85 1.01 8.07
N ALA A 84 -9.86 -0.22 7.56
CA ALA A 84 -10.51 -0.58 6.29
C ALA A 84 -12.04 -0.48 6.36
N SER A 85 -12.61 -0.64 7.55
CA SER A 85 -14.03 -0.46 7.86
C SER A 85 -14.52 0.97 7.56
N GLN A 86 -13.61 1.96 7.64
CA GLN A 86 -13.91 3.36 7.37
C GLN A 86 -13.62 3.78 5.92
N LEU A 87 -13.26 2.84 5.03
CA LEU A 87 -13.20 3.14 3.60
C LEU A 87 -14.59 3.54 3.09
N GLY A 88 -14.63 4.63 2.33
CA GLY A 88 -15.82 5.05 1.59
C GLY A 88 -16.29 3.98 0.59
N PHE A 89 -17.52 4.07 0.11
CA PHE A 89 -18.13 3.05 -0.75
C PHE A 89 -17.28 2.73 -2.00
N LEU A 90 -16.82 3.76 -2.71
CA LEU A 90 -15.98 3.58 -3.91
C LEU A 90 -14.58 3.04 -3.55
N SER A 91 -13.94 3.59 -2.53
CA SER A 91 -12.62 3.16 -2.06
C SER A 91 -12.65 1.69 -1.63
N ARG A 92 -13.71 1.24 -0.97
CA ARG A 92 -13.90 -0.18 -0.60
C ARG A 92 -13.92 -1.12 -1.81
N LEU A 93 -14.46 -0.67 -2.94
CA LEU A 93 -14.43 -1.43 -4.20
C LEU A 93 -13.02 -1.43 -4.80
N LEU A 94 -12.33 -0.28 -4.80
CA LEU A 94 -10.98 -0.14 -5.35
C LEU A 94 -9.93 -0.94 -4.56
N TYR A 95 -10.00 -0.94 -3.23
CA TYR A 95 -9.06 -1.66 -2.35
C TYR A 95 -9.55 -3.06 -1.94
N ARG A 96 -10.47 -3.66 -2.73
CA ARG A 96 -11.05 -4.97 -2.41
C ARG A 96 -9.97 -6.06 -2.49
N MET A 97 -9.79 -6.80 -1.40
CA MET A 97 -8.94 -7.99 -1.37
C MET A 97 -9.43 -9.03 -2.39
N ASN A 98 -8.51 -9.83 -2.93
CA ASN A 98 -8.80 -10.84 -3.96
C ASN A 98 -9.46 -10.27 -5.22
N SER A 99 -9.07 -9.06 -5.64
CA SER A 99 -9.50 -8.46 -6.90
C SER A 99 -8.38 -8.51 -7.95
N TYR A 100 -8.74 -8.38 -9.22
CA TYR A 100 -7.75 -8.33 -10.32
C TYR A 100 -6.97 -7.01 -10.37
N TRP A 101 -7.43 -5.97 -9.65
CA TRP A 101 -6.88 -4.61 -9.71
C TRP A 101 -6.21 -4.15 -8.41
N PHE A 102 -6.37 -4.87 -7.30
CA PHE A 102 -5.68 -4.62 -6.05
C PHE A 102 -5.10 -5.92 -5.51
N ILE A 103 -3.78 -6.05 -5.62
CA ILE A 103 -3.04 -7.25 -5.24
C ILE A 103 -2.40 -7.07 -3.87
N THR A 104 -2.37 -8.13 -3.08
CA THR A 104 -1.88 -8.16 -1.70
C THR A 104 -0.86 -9.27 -1.50
#